data_AF-A0A7S3XYK9-F1
#
_entry.id   AF-A0A7S3XYK9-F1
#
_cell.length_a   1.000
_cell.length_b   1.000
_cell.length_c   1.000
_cell.angle_alpha   90.00
_cell.angle_beta   90.00
_cell.angle_gamma   90.00
#
_symmetry.space_group_name_H-M   'P 1'
#
loop_
_entity.id
_entity.type
_entity.pdbx_description
1 polymer ?
#
loop_
_entity_poly.entity_id
_entity_poly.type
_entity_poly.pdbx_seq_one_letter_code
_entity_poly.pdbx_strand_id
1 'polypeptide(L)'
;MAAQYHPKRSQVSDEQLAQFLISRITGAVDEVPGVGPVAKRKLAEAEDNIQTTHQLLGKYLTLKGKETDCIEHCETFYQWLKTIGINQYRGAIVRSIAEKANTMMPGIYEGSLYPDDD
;
A
#
# COMPACT_ATOMS: atom_id res chain seq x y z
N MET A 1 -10.40 13.90 13.83
CA MET A 1 -9.75 12.57 13.91
C MET A 1 -9.05 12.31 12.59
N ALA A 2 -7.78 11.88 12.59
CA ALA A 2 -7.12 11.49 11.36
C ALA A 2 -7.80 10.22 10.82
N ALA A 3 -8.05 10.14 9.51
CA ALA A 3 -8.57 8.92 8.91
C ALA A 3 -7.56 7.78 9.12
N GLN A 4 -8.03 6.66 9.66
CA GLN A 4 -7.28 5.42 9.86
C GLN A 4 -7.49 4.50 8.65
N TYR A 5 -6.47 3.70 8.33
CA TYR A 5 -6.53 2.66 7.34
C TYR A 5 -7.51 1.55 7.76
N HIS A 6 -8.29 1.08 6.78
CA HIS A 6 -9.08 -0.14 6.91
C HIS A 6 -9.14 -0.84 5.55
N PRO A 7 -8.82 -2.15 5.45
CA PRO A 7 -8.74 -2.86 4.18
C PRO A 7 -10.09 -2.92 3.47
N LYS A 8 -11.21 -3.04 4.19
CA LYS A 8 -12.56 -3.05 3.58
C LYS A 8 -13.00 -1.69 3.03
N ARG A 9 -12.33 -0.60 3.42
CA ARG A 9 -12.57 0.75 2.87
C ARG A 9 -11.70 1.03 1.65
N SER A 10 -10.89 0.06 1.21
CA SER A 10 -10.12 0.17 -0.03
C SER A 10 -11.05 0.18 -1.25
N GLN A 11 -10.79 1.06 -2.20
CA GLN A 11 -11.52 1.16 -3.46
C GLN A 11 -10.78 0.39 -4.57
N VAL A 12 -10.53 -0.89 -4.34
CA VAL A 12 -9.95 -1.82 -5.33
C VAL A 12 -10.87 -3.02 -5.46
N SER A 13 -11.23 -3.39 -6.69
CA SER A 13 -12.02 -4.61 -6.90
C SER A 13 -11.17 -5.84 -6.62
N ASP A 14 -11.80 -6.93 -6.19
CA ASP A 14 -11.08 -8.18 -5.92
C ASP A 14 -10.42 -8.75 -7.19
N GLU A 15 -11.03 -8.51 -8.36
CA GLU A 15 -10.44 -8.88 -9.67
C GLU A 15 -9.15 -8.09 -9.97
N GLN A 16 -9.18 -6.76 -9.79
CA GLN A 16 -7.99 -5.92 -9.98
C GLN A 16 -6.88 -6.30 -9.02
N LEU A 17 -7.23 -6.57 -7.75
CA LEU A 17 -6.28 -7.02 -6.76
C LEU A 17 -5.69 -8.38 -7.14
N ALA A 18 -6.53 -9.38 -7.43
CA ALA A 18 -6.09 -10.72 -7.81
C ALA A 18 -5.13 -10.68 -9.02
N GLN A 19 -5.48 -9.90 -10.05
CA GLN A 19 -4.64 -9.73 -11.23
C GLN A 19 -3.27 -9.13 -10.86
N PHE A 20 -3.24 -8.10 -10.01
CA PHE A 20 -1.98 -7.51 -9.55
C PHE A 20 -1.13 -8.51 -8.74
N LEU A 21 -1.75 -9.33 -7.88
CA LEU A 21 -1.05 -10.32 -7.06
C LEU A 21 -0.37 -11.41 -7.88
N ILE A 22 -1.01 -11.91 -8.94
CA ILE A 22 -0.42 -12.95 -9.80
C ILE A 22 0.53 -12.40 -10.87
N SER A 23 0.44 -11.10 -11.20
CA SER A 23 1.26 -10.49 -12.25
C SER A 23 2.72 -10.29 -11.81
N ARG A 24 3.65 -10.34 -12.75
CA ARG A 24 5.04 -9.95 -12.50
C ARG A 24 5.13 -8.43 -12.32
N ILE A 25 5.91 -7.98 -11.35
CA ILE A 25 6.23 -6.56 -11.16
C ILE A 25 7.14 -6.11 -12.31
N THR A 26 6.71 -5.09 -13.04
CA THR A 26 7.48 -4.54 -14.18
C THR A 26 8.35 -3.36 -13.75
N GLY A 27 8.00 -2.74 -12.61
CA GLY A 27 8.61 -1.49 -12.15
C GLY A 27 7.82 -0.26 -12.56
N ALA A 28 6.75 -0.38 -13.35
CA ALA A 28 5.82 0.71 -13.61
C ALA A 28 4.95 0.96 -12.37
N VAL A 29 5.17 2.05 -11.64
CA VAL A 29 4.49 2.30 -10.36
C VAL A 29 2.96 2.44 -10.47
N ASP A 30 2.45 2.79 -11.65
CA ASP A 30 1.02 2.84 -12.00
C ASP A 30 0.39 1.46 -12.25
N GLU A 31 1.17 0.38 -12.20
CA GLU A 31 0.63 -0.99 -12.16
C GLU A 31 -0.02 -1.33 -10.80
N VAL A 32 0.26 -0.52 -9.76
CA VAL A 32 -0.30 -0.69 -8.41
C VAL A 32 -1.71 -0.09 -8.37
N PRO A 33 -2.75 -0.87 -8.01
CA PRO A 33 -4.10 -0.34 -7.86
C PRO A 33 -4.16 0.87 -6.91
N GLY A 34 -4.84 1.93 -7.35
CA GLY A 34 -4.91 3.21 -6.64
C GLY A 34 -3.81 4.22 -7.01
N VAL A 35 -2.77 3.82 -7.76
CA VAL A 35 -1.73 4.75 -8.25
C VAL A 35 -2.12 5.32 -9.62
N GLY A 36 -2.84 6.44 -9.63
CA GLY A 36 -3.10 7.23 -10.82
C GLY A 36 -1.99 8.26 -11.15
N PRO A 37 -2.14 9.07 -12.22
CA PRO A 37 -1.13 10.03 -12.65
C PRO A 37 -0.69 11.04 -11.58
N VAL A 38 -1.63 11.46 -10.72
CA VAL A 38 -1.33 12.38 -9.61
C VAL A 38 -0.53 11.68 -8.52
N ALA A 39 -0.89 10.46 -8.14
CA ALA A 39 -0.17 9.68 -7.14
C ALA A 39 1.25 9.34 -7.63
N LYS A 40 1.38 8.91 -8.89
CA LYS A 40 2.67 8.68 -9.56
C LYS A 40 3.58 9.91 -9.51
N ARG A 41 3.04 11.09 -9.83
CA ARG A 41 3.79 12.35 -9.72
C ARG A 41 4.21 12.64 -8.28
N LYS A 42 3.31 12.46 -7.30
CA LYS A 42 3.62 12.70 -5.89
C LYS A 42 4.65 11.74 -5.31
N LEU A 43 4.65 10.49 -5.76
CA LEU A 43 5.68 9.50 -5.42
C LEU A 43 7.07 9.94 -5.94
N ALA A 44 7.15 10.45 -7.17
CA ALA A 44 8.39 10.94 -7.75
C ALA A 44 8.87 12.28 -7.15
N GLU A 45 7.94 13.15 -6.74
CA GLU A 45 8.24 14.44 -6.08
C GLU A 45 8.56 14.31 -4.59
N ALA A 46 8.28 13.16 -3.96
CA ALA A 46 8.58 12.91 -2.56
C ALA A 46 10.09 12.87 -2.31
N GLU A 47 10.52 13.09 -1.07
CA GLU A 47 11.92 12.99 -0.66
C GLU A 47 12.53 11.61 -1.00
N ASP A 48 11.73 10.54 -0.86
CA ASP A 48 12.14 9.18 -1.19
C ASP A 48 12.28 8.94 -2.72
N ASN A 49 11.81 9.86 -3.58
CA ASN A 49 11.84 9.80 -5.06
C ASN A 49 11.45 8.42 -5.62
N ILE A 50 10.22 8.00 -5.31
CA ILE A 50 9.70 6.68 -5.69
C ILE A 50 9.27 6.71 -7.16
N GLN A 51 10.03 6.05 -8.01
CA GLN A 51 9.79 5.98 -9.47
C GLN A 51 9.29 4.62 -9.92
N THR A 52 9.45 3.59 -9.09
CA THR A 52 9.12 2.20 -9.45
C THR A 52 8.31 1.48 -8.37
N THR A 53 7.58 0.45 -8.78
CA THR A 53 6.86 -0.45 -7.86
C THR A 53 7.80 -1.12 -6.85
N HIS A 54 9.02 -1.48 -7.27
CA HIS A 54 10.03 -2.06 -6.39
C HIS A 54 10.42 -1.10 -5.26
N GLN A 55 10.61 0.18 -5.58
CA GLN A 55 10.89 1.21 -4.58
C GLN A 55 9.69 1.44 -3.66
N LEU A 56 8.46 1.42 -4.19
CA LEU A 56 7.26 1.57 -3.36
C LEU A 56 7.10 0.40 -2.38
N LEU A 57 7.35 -0.83 -2.82
CA LEU A 57 7.45 -2.00 -1.95
C LEU A 57 8.57 -1.85 -0.93
N GLY A 58 9.76 -1.44 -1.37
CA GLY A 58 10.88 -1.16 -0.48
C GLY A 58 10.50 -0.15 0.60
N LYS A 59 9.81 0.93 0.24
CA LYS A 59 9.32 1.92 1.19
C LYS A 59 8.37 1.30 2.21
N TYR A 60 7.38 0.53 1.77
CA TYR A 60 6.51 -0.21 2.68
C TYR A 60 7.34 -1.07 3.65
N LEU A 61 8.28 -1.86 3.14
CA LEU A 61 9.11 -2.75 3.98
C LEU A 61 9.98 -1.99 4.99
N THR A 62 10.52 -0.83 4.63
CA THR A 62 11.33 -0.02 5.55
C THR A 62 10.55 0.50 6.76
N LEU A 63 9.21 0.55 6.66
CA LEU A 63 8.33 0.95 7.76
C LEU A 63 7.97 -0.21 8.70
N LYS A 64 8.42 -1.45 8.42
CA LYS A 64 8.23 -2.60 9.30
C LYS A 64 9.33 -2.63 10.37
N GLY A 65 9.00 -2.18 11.57
CA GLY A 65 9.85 -2.36 12.75
C GLY A 65 9.81 -3.79 13.28
N LYS A 66 10.74 -4.11 14.19
CA LYS A 66 10.86 -5.44 14.80
C LYS A 66 9.59 -5.88 15.55
N GLU A 67 8.97 -4.94 16.27
CA GLU A 67 7.77 -5.18 17.09
C GLU A 67 6.50 -4.58 16.45
N THR A 68 6.60 -4.07 15.21
CA THR A 68 5.47 -3.43 14.52
C THR A 68 4.52 -4.51 14.03
N ASP A 69 3.27 -4.48 14.50
CA ASP A 69 2.24 -5.42 14.06
C ASP A 69 1.75 -5.12 12.63
N CYS A 70 0.79 -5.90 12.13
CA CYS A 70 0.23 -5.69 10.79
C CYS A 70 -0.55 -4.36 10.68
N ILE A 71 -1.31 -4.00 11.71
CA ILE A 71 -2.20 -2.84 11.69
C ILE A 71 -1.37 -1.57 11.72
N GLU A 72 -0.41 -1.48 12.64
CA GLU A 72 0.53 -0.38 12.76
C GLU A 72 1.36 -0.22 11.49
N HIS A 73 1.79 -1.32 10.86
CA HIS A 73 2.58 -1.26 9.62
C HIS A 73 1.79 -0.65 8.46
N CYS A 74 0.57 -1.13 8.23
CA CYS A 74 -0.30 -0.58 7.19
C CYS A 74 -0.73 0.86 7.49
N GLU A 75 -1.01 1.18 8.75
CA GLU A 75 -1.37 2.54 9.18
C GLU A 75 -0.22 3.52 8.95
N THR A 76 1.01 3.12 9.31
CA THR A 76 2.22 3.93 9.11
C THR A 76 2.41 4.23 7.62
N PHE A 77 2.24 3.23 6.76
CA PHE A 77 2.32 3.43 5.31
C PHE A 77 1.18 4.30 4.78
N TYR A 78 -0.05 4.13 5.29
CA TYR A 78 -1.21 4.95 4.94
C TYR A 78 -1.04 6.43 5.30
N GLN A 79 -0.43 6.71 6.46
CA GLN A 79 -0.11 8.07 6.87
C GLN A 79 1.08 8.64 6.08
N TRP A 80 2.11 7.85 5.76
CA TRP A 80 3.18 8.32 4.89
C TRP A 80 2.68 8.72 3.49
N LEU A 81 1.75 7.96 2.89
CA LEU A 81 1.11 8.36 1.63
C LEU A 81 0.41 9.73 1.75
N LYS A 82 -0.18 10.01 2.91
CA LYS A 82 -0.80 11.31 3.21
C LYS A 82 0.24 12.43 3.31
N THR A 83 1.37 12.18 3.97
CA THR A 83 2.42 13.20 4.18
C THR A 83 3.04 13.63 2.85
N ILE A 84 3.12 12.74 1.87
CA ILE A 84 3.55 13.07 0.50
C ILE A 84 2.42 13.61 -0.40
N GLY A 85 1.23 13.83 0.16
CA GLY A 85 0.11 14.50 -0.52
C GLY A 85 -0.82 13.59 -1.33
N ILE A 86 -0.74 12.26 -1.19
CA ILE A 86 -1.68 11.33 -1.80
C ILE A 86 -2.90 11.22 -0.88
N ASN A 87 -4.02 11.87 -1.23
CA ASN A 87 -5.20 11.92 -0.35
C ASN A 87 -6.28 10.89 -0.72
N GLN A 88 -6.41 10.56 -2.00
CA GLN A 88 -7.40 9.62 -2.53
C GLN A 88 -6.77 8.25 -2.77
N TYR A 89 -7.59 7.18 -2.75
CA TYR A 89 -7.20 5.80 -3.06
C TYR A 89 -6.05 5.20 -2.21
N ARG A 90 -5.58 5.88 -1.16
CA ARG A 90 -4.53 5.36 -0.26
C ARG A 90 -4.83 3.96 0.27
N GLY A 91 -6.09 3.68 0.63
CA GLY A 91 -6.48 2.35 1.10
C GLY A 91 -6.28 1.26 0.05
N ALA A 92 -6.53 1.57 -1.23
CA ALA A 92 -6.24 0.65 -2.33
C ALA A 92 -4.73 0.41 -2.47
N ILE A 93 -3.93 1.48 -2.42
CA ILE A 93 -2.46 1.37 -2.51
C ILE A 93 -1.91 0.52 -1.36
N VAL A 94 -2.34 0.77 -0.11
CA VAL A 94 -1.89 0.00 1.06
C VAL A 94 -2.29 -1.46 0.93
N ARG A 95 -3.56 -1.77 0.64
CA ARG A 95 -4.02 -3.15 0.47
C ARG A 95 -3.22 -3.88 -0.62
N SER A 96 -3.07 -3.26 -1.79
CA SER A 96 -2.34 -3.86 -2.90
C SER A 96 -0.87 -4.13 -2.57
N ILE A 97 -0.16 -3.16 -1.99
CA ILE A 97 1.25 -3.31 -1.63
C ILE A 97 1.43 -4.34 -0.51
N ALA A 98 0.59 -4.32 0.52
CA ALA A 98 0.67 -5.23 1.65
C ALA A 98 0.39 -6.69 1.22
N GLU A 99 -0.67 -6.92 0.45
CA GLU A 99 -1.00 -8.25 -0.10
C GLU A 99 0.11 -8.74 -1.03
N LYS A 100 0.66 -7.87 -1.89
CA LYS A 100 1.77 -8.23 -2.76
C LYS A 100 3.02 -8.59 -1.95
N ALA A 101 3.36 -7.80 -0.94
CA ALA A 101 4.45 -8.10 -0.03
C ALA A 101 4.25 -9.46 0.66
N ASN A 102 3.02 -9.79 1.05
CA ASN A 102 2.68 -11.07 1.68
C ASN A 102 2.90 -12.27 0.74
N THR A 103 2.72 -12.11 -0.57
CA THR A 103 3.05 -13.17 -1.55
C THR A 103 4.55 -13.48 -1.61
N MET A 104 5.41 -12.53 -1.23
CA MET A 104 6.87 -12.66 -1.23
C MET A 104 7.43 -13.03 0.15
N MET A 105 6.80 -12.52 1.21
CA MET A 105 7.17 -12.71 2.61
C MET A 105 5.91 -13.02 3.44
N PRO A 106 5.48 -14.29 3.47
CA PRO A 106 4.27 -14.68 4.19
C PRO A 106 4.33 -14.29 5.66
N GLY A 107 3.22 -13.75 6.18
CA GLY A 107 3.08 -13.30 7.57
C GLY A 107 3.37 -11.81 7.79
N ILE A 108 3.79 -11.07 6.77
CA ILE A 108 3.98 -9.61 6.88
C ILE A 108 2.65 -8.84 6.92
N TYR A 109 1.60 -9.42 6.34
CA TYR A 109 0.26 -8.84 6.31
C TYR A 109 -0.80 -9.91 6.60
N GLU A 110 -1.75 -9.55 7.45
CA GLU A 110 -2.87 -10.40 7.84
C GLU A 110 -4.16 -9.57 7.91
N GLY A 111 -4.96 -9.65 6.84
CA GLY A 111 -6.20 -8.88 6.72
C GLY A 111 -7.27 -9.24 7.76
N SER A 112 -7.23 -10.46 8.32
CA SER A 112 -8.16 -10.94 9.36
C SER A 112 -7.99 -10.25 10.72
N LEU A 113 -6.87 -9.54 10.94
CA LEU A 113 -6.65 -8.79 12.18
C LEU A 113 -7.47 -7.49 12.25
N TYR A 114 -8.04 -7.06 11.12
CA TYR A 114 -8.89 -5.87 11.09
C TYR A 114 -10.30 -6.25 11.55
N PRO A 115 -10.83 -5.58 12.59
CA PRO A 115 -12.20 -5.82 13.03
C PRO A 115 -13.17 -5.51 11.90
N ASP A 116 -14.28 -6.25 11.82
CA ASP A 116 -15.34 -5.89 10.92
C ASP A 116 -15.88 -4.49 11.30
N ASP A 117 -16.01 -3.58 10.32
CA ASP A 117 -16.74 -2.33 10.51
C ASP A 117 -18.22 -2.72 10.74
N ASP A 118 -18.74 -2.59 11.96
CA ASP A 118 -20.18 -2.66 12.28
C ASP A 118 -20.99 -1.59 11.52
#